data_AF-A0A3M0WW88-F1
#
_entry.id   AF-A0A3M0WW88-F1
#
_cell.length_a   1.000
_cell.length_b   1.000
_cell.length_c   1.000
_cell.angle_alpha   90.00
_cell.angle_beta   90.00
_cell.angle_gamma   90.00
#
_symmetry.space_group_name_H-M   'P 1'
#
loop_
_entity.id
_entity.type
_entity.pdbx_description
1 polymer ?
#
loop_
_entity_poly.entity_id
_entity_poly.type
_entity_poly.pdbx_seq_one_letter_code
_entity_poly.pdbx_strand_id
1 'polypeptide(L)'
;MLNDKIKNIMKNYIEALRENVCAVCVDSQDGDCTLLNDEICALEFHYKKIVELVHNLESDNIWEQYDELKNTICSECRDKSDEGGCSVRKDANCSLDRYFPLIVDTIRKVDLGVY
;
A
#
# COMPACT_ATOMS: atom_id res chain seq x y z
N MET A 1 -18.76 -1.09 -20.03
CA MET A 1 -19.57 -0.65 -18.88
C MET A 1 -19.09 -1.21 -17.55
N LEU A 2 -19.09 -2.54 -17.31
CA LEU A 2 -18.61 -3.09 -16.02
C LEU A 2 -17.10 -2.82 -15.79
N ASN A 3 -16.29 -3.02 -16.83
CA ASN A 3 -14.85 -2.75 -16.78
C ASN A 3 -14.53 -1.27 -16.55
N ASP A 4 -15.37 -0.34 -17.04
CA ASP A 4 -15.17 1.10 -16.87
C ASP A 4 -15.50 1.55 -15.45
N LYS A 5 -16.54 0.96 -14.83
CA LYS A 5 -16.85 1.18 -13.41
C LYS A 5 -15.74 0.67 -12.49
N ILE A 6 -15.22 -0.53 -12.74
CA ILE A 6 -14.11 -1.11 -11.96
C ILE A 6 -12.85 -0.24 -12.09
N LYS A 7 -12.51 0.20 -13.31
CA LYS A 7 -11.39 1.13 -13.54
C LYS A 7 -11.58 2.45 -12.79
N ASN A 8 -12.80 2.99 -12.77
CA ASN A 8 -13.09 4.25 -12.08
C ASN A 8 -12.98 4.11 -10.57
N ILE A 9 -13.41 2.99 -9.99
CA ILE A 9 -13.26 2.70 -8.56
C ILE A 9 -11.77 2.57 -8.18
N MET A 10 -11.00 1.82 -8.96
CA MET A 10 -9.56 1.67 -8.71
C MET A 10 -8.83 3.02 -8.78
N LYS A 11 -9.26 3.89 -9.68
CA LYS A 11 -8.72 5.25 -9.80
C LYS A 11 -8.92 6.05 -8.51
N ASN A 12 -10.09 5.97 -7.88
CA ASN A 12 -10.36 6.67 -6.62
C ASN A 12 -9.41 6.22 -5.50
N TYR A 13 -9.13 4.92 -5.36
CA TYR A 13 -8.17 4.45 -4.37
C TYR A 13 -6.74 4.95 -4.65
N ILE A 14 -6.32 4.95 -5.92
CA ILE A 14 -4.98 5.42 -6.30
C ILE A 14 -4.83 6.91 -6.02
N GLU A 15 -5.83 7.72 -6.39
CA GLU A 15 -5.83 9.16 -6.10
C GLU A 15 -5.78 9.39 -4.58
N ALA A 16 -6.58 8.65 -3.83
CA ALA A 16 -6.62 8.77 -2.39
C ALA A 16 -5.29 8.44 -1.70
N LEU A 17 -4.66 7.33 -2.12
CA LEU A 17 -3.37 6.92 -1.62
C LEU A 17 -2.27 7.92 -1.98
N ARG A 18 -2.33 8.55 -3.16
CA ARG A 18 -1.36 9.60 -3.54
C ARG A 18 -1.49 10.84 -2.64
N GLU A 19 -2.70 11.32 -2.45
CA GLU A 19 -2.98 12.54 -1.69
C GLU A 19 -2.74 12.38 -0.17
N ASN A 20 -2.93 11.18 0.39
CA ASN A 20 -2.75 10.96 1.83
C ASN A 20 -1.43 10.27 2.20
N VAL A 21 -1.03 9.24 1.45
CA VAL A 21 0.17 8.45 1.76
C VAL A 21 1.39 9.03 1.09
N CYS A 22 1.34 9.27 -0.23
CA CYS A 22 2.51 9.79 -0.94
C CYS A 22 2.86 11.23 -0.49
N ALA A 23 1.86 12.06 -0.18
CA ALA A 23 2.07 13.43 0.29
C ALA A 23 2.87 13.55 1.61
N VAL A 24 2.91 12.50 2.43
CA VAL A 24 3.69 12.44 3.68
C VAL A 24 4.86 11.47 3.61
N CYS A 25 5.10 10.89 2.42
CA CYS A 25 6.17 9.93 2.24
C CYS A 25 7.54 10.61 2.41
N VAL A 26 8.48 9.95 3.10
CA VAL A 26 9.87 10.40 3.22
C VAL A 26 10.56 10.57 1.86
N ASP A 27 10.16 9.76 0.87
CA ASP A 27 10.65 9.83 -0.50
C ASP A 27 9.80 10.80 -1.34
N SER A 28 9.02 11.68 -0.70
CA SER A 28 8.33 12.76 -1.37
C SER A 28 9.01 14.09 -1.13
N GLN A 29 9.11 14.87 -2.20
CA GLN A 29 9.47 16.29 -2.15
C GLN A 29 8.32 17.09 -2.75
N ASP A 30 7.70 17.94 -1.93
CA ASP A 30 6.55 18.79 -2.32
C ASP A 30 5.36 18.01 -2.94
N GLY A 31 5.17 16.74 -2.56
CA GLY A 31 4.09 15.88 -3.06
C GLY A 31 4.46 15.01 -4.26
N ASP A 32 5.65 15.20 -4.83
CA ASP A 32 6.17 14.38 -5.93
C ASP A 32 7.07 13.27 -5.39
N CYS A 33 6.98 12.07 -5.97
CA CYS A 33 7.83 10.92 -5.63
C CYS A 33 9.25 11.15 -6.16
N THR A 34 10.26 11.04 -5.30
CA THR A 34 11.68 11.27 -5.65
C THR A 34 12.45 9.99 -5.97
N LEU A 35 11.79 8.82 -5.94
CA LEU A 35 12.41 7.56 -6.38
C LEU A 35 12.84 7.67 -7.84
N LEU A 36 14.00 7.10 -8.17
CA LEU A 36 14.56 7.16 -9.51
C LEU A 36 13.77 6.26 -10.48
N ASN A 37 13.87 6.53 -11.79
CA ASN A 37 13.06 5.85 -12.83
C ASN A 37 13.23 4.32 -12.89
N ASP A 38 14.27 3.75 -12.27
CA ASP A 38 14.52 2.31 -12.15
C ASP A 38 14.06 1.71 -10.81
N GLU A 39 13.61 2.54 -9.88
CA GLU A 39 13.05 2.16 -8.58
C GLU A 39 11.52 2.18 -8.65
N ILE A 40 10.87 1.09 -8.23
CA ILE A 40 9.41 1.01 -8.16
C ILE A 40 9.01 0.99 -6.68
N CYS A 41 8.22 1.98 -6.27
CA CYS A 41 7.62 2.04 -4.94
C CYS A 41 6.77 0.79 -4.67
N ALA A 42 6.96 0.15 -3.51
CA ALA A 42 6.22 -1.06 -3.15
C ALA A 42 4.68 -0.84 -3.13
N LEU A 43 4.22 0.32 -2.65
CA LEU A 43 2.80 0.69 -2.69
C LEU A 43 2.28 0.78 -4.12
N GLU A 44 3.04 1.42 -5.03
CA GLU A 44 2.64 1.55 -6.43
C GLU A 44 2.60 0.21 -7.15
N PHE A 45 3.63 -0.61 -6.93
CA PHE A 45 3.68 -1.96 -7.50
C PHE A 45 2.51 -2.83 -7.05
N HIS A 46 2.01 -2.63 -5.83
CA HIS A 46 0.99 -3.47 -5.22
C HIS A 46 -0.38 -2.80 -5.06
N TYR A 47 -0.69 -1.67 -5.71
CA TYR A 47 -1.97 -0.94 -5.53
C TYR A 47 -3.21 -1.84 -5.54
N LYS A 48 -3.30 -2.74 -6.51
CA LYS A 48 -4.44 -3.65 -6.60
C LYS A 48 -4.47 -4.64 -5.42
N LYS A 49 -3.33 -5.26 -5.11
CA LYS A 49 -3.22 -6.30 -4.08
C LYS A 49 -3.41 -5.73 -2.67
N ILE A 50 -2.98 -4.49 -2.43
CA ILE A 50 -3.17 -3.83 -1.13
C ILE A 50 -4.63 -3.43 -0.88
N VAL A 51 -5.34 -2.96 -1.91
CA VAL A 51 -6.79 -2.71 -1.82
C VAL A 51 -7.54 -4.01 -1.53
N GLU A 52 -7.24 -5.08 -2.29
CA GLU A 52 -7.82 -6.40 -2.06
C GLU A 52 -7.50 -6.95 -0.65
N LEU A 53 -6.28 -6.73 -0.16
CA LEU A 53 -5.90 -7.12 1.19
C LEU A 53 -6.76 -6.39 2.23
N VAL A 54 -6.87 -5.06 2.13
CA VAL A 54 -7.63 -4.26 3.09
C VAL A 54 -9.11 -4.64 3.10
N HIS A 55 -9.70 -4.92 1.92
CA HIS A 55 -11.08 -5.40 1.82
C HIS A 55 -11.32 -6.76 2.48
N ASN A 56 -10.28 -7.58 2.62
CA ASN A 56 -10.35 -8.89 3.26
C ASN A 56 -9.90 -8.88 4.73
N LEU A 57 -9.51 -7.73 5.29
CA LEU A 57 -9.16 -7.64 6.71
C LEU A 57 -10.42 -7.80 7.57
N GLU A 58 -10.45 -8.86 8.38
CA GLU A 58 -11.54 -9.11 9.33
C GLU A 58 -11.31 -8.45 10.70
N SER A 59 -10.07 -8.04 10.99
CA SER A 59 -9.66 -7.54 12.29
C SER A 59 -9.24 -6.07 12.24
N ASP A 60 -9.57 -5.33 13.29
CA ASP A 60 -9.06 -3.97 13.57
C ASP A 60 -7.76 -3.99 14.39
N ASN A 61 -7.28 -5.17 14.79
CA ASN A 61 -6.00 -5.29 15.48
C ASN A 61 -4.85 -5.06 14.48
N ILE A 62 -4.10 -3.98 14.70
CA ILE A 62 -2.98 -3.58 13.84
C ILE A 62 -1.95 -4.70 13.63
N TRP A 63 -1.67 -5.53 14.64
CA TRP A 63 -0.69 -6.61 14.53
C TRP A 63 -1.18 -7.74 13.61
N GLU A 64 -2.45 -8.09 13.71
CA GLU A 64 -3.08 -9.10 12.84
C GLU A 64 -3.13 -8.60 11.39
N GLN A 65 -3.44 -7.31 11.19
CA GLN A 65 -3.39 -6.71 9.85
C GLN A 65 -1.97 -6.75 9.26
N TYR A 66 -0.94 -6.49 10.08
CA TYR A 66 0.46 -6.60 9.64
C TYR A 66 0.84 -8.04 9.30
N ASP A 67 0.29 -9.03 10.00
CA ASP A 67 0.52 -10.43 9.67
C ASP A 67 -0.16 -10.80 8.34
N GLU A 68 -1.35 -10.27 8.05
CA GLU A 68 -1.97 -10.39 6.73
C GLU A 68 -1.13 -9.75 5.61
N LEU A 69 -0.57 -8.55 5.85
CA LEU A 69 0.37 -7.91 4.92
C LEU A 69 1.57 -8.83 4.61
N LYS A 70 2.15 -9.44 5.65
CA LYS A 70 3.30 -10.33 5.51
C LYS A 70 2.93 -11.61 4.73
N ASN A 71 1.80 -12.22 5.07
CA ASN A 71 1.36 -13.49 4.50
C ASN A 71 0.88 -13.36 3.05
N THR A 72 0.36 -12.19 2.67
CA THR A 72 -0.23 -11.97 1.34
C THR A 72 0.72 -11.26 0.38
N ILE A 73 1.27 -10.10 0.75
CA ILE A 73 2.08 -9.29 -0.17
C ILE A 73 3.56 -9.58 0.01
N CYS A 74 4.07 -9.55 1.25
CA CYS A 74 5.50 -9.73 1.48
C CYS A 74 5.98 -11.16 1.15
N SER A 75 5.11 -12.16 1.25
CA SER A 75 5.41 -13.56 0.96
C SER A 75 5.81 -13.82 -0.51
N GLU A 76 5.36 -12.96 -1.42
CA GLU A 76 5.61 -12.99 -2.87
C GLU A 76 6.48 -11.81 -3.35
N CYS A 77 6.95 -10.95 -2.43
CA CYS A 77 7.72 -9.77 -2.78
C CYS A 77 9.13 -10.13 -3.25
N ARG A 78 9.65 -9.41 -4.25
CA ARG A 78 10.99 -9.61 -4.80
C ARG A 78 12.13 -9.44 -3.78
N ASP A 79 11.90 -8.64 -2.74
CA ASP A 79 12.89 -8.31 -1.71
C ASP A 79 12.83 -9.28 -0.51
N LYS A 80 12.02 -10.34 -0.62
CA LYS A 80 12.00 -11.43 0.34
C LYS A 80 13.28 -12.24 0.19
N SER A 81 14.02 -12.40 1.29
CA SER A 81 15.14 -13.33 1.35
C SER A 81 14.65 -14.77 1.47
N ASP A 82 15.45 -15.75 1.04
CA ASP A 82 15.15 -17.17 1.19
C ASP A 82 14.91 -17.59 2.65
N GLU A 83 15.51 -16.86 3.60
CA GLU A 83 15.32 -17.04 5.05
C GLU A 83 14.05 -16.37 5.62
N GLY A 84 13.16 -15.82 4.77
CA GLY A 84 11.90 -15.18 5.19
C GLY A 84 12.04 -13.75 5.71
N GLY A 85 13.20 -13.12 5.54
CA GLY A 85 13.45 -11.72 5.89
C GLY A 85 13.16 -10.75 4.74
N CYS A 86 13.19 -9.45 5.03
CA CYS A 86 13.09 -8.37 4.05
C CYS A 86 14.02 -7.24 4.50
N SER A 87 15.08 -6.96 3.74
CA SER A 87 16.10 -5.96 4.12
C SER A 87 15.53 -4.54 4.18
N VAL A 88 14.75 -4.16 3.16
CA VAL A 88 14.08 -2.85 3.10
C VAL A 88 13.06 -2.65 4.23
N ARG A 89 12.49 -3.73 4.79
CA ARG A 89 11.66 -3.64 6.00
C ARG A 89 12.49 -3.41 7.26
N LYS A 90 13.65 -4.06 7.41
CA LYS A 90 14.54 -3.86 8.55
C LYS A 90 15.03 -2.42 8.65
N ASP A 91 15.21 -1.77 7.50
CA ASP A 91 15.63 -0.37 7.41
C ASP A 91 14.45 0.62 7.42
N ALA A 92 13.21 0.13 7.61
CA ALA A 92 11.97 0.91 7.56
C ALA A 92 11.76 1.68 6.25
N ASN A 93 12.33 1.21 5.14
CA ASN A 93 12.26 1.85 3.81
C ASN A 93 11.12 1.31 2.94
N CYS A 94 10.45 0.23 3.34
CA CYS A 94 9.29 -0.27 2.59
C CYS A 94 8.06 0.63 2.82
N SER A 95 7.56 1.28 1.77
CA SER A 95 6.38 2.14 1.84
C SER A 95 5.11 1.40 2.31
N LEU A 96 4.95 0.13 1.96
CA LEU A 96 3.84 -0.69 2.45
C LEU A 96 3.92 -0.96 3.95
N ASP A 97 5.11 -1.18 4.51
CA ASP A 97 5.28 -1.47 5.95
C ASP A 97 5.21 -0.18 6.79
N ARG A 98 5.94 0.86 6.36
CA ARG A 98 6.04 2.15 7.06
C ARG A 98 4.69 2.87 7.15
N TYR A 99 3.94 2.91 6.06
CA TYR A 99 2.66 3.65 6.00
C TYR A 99 1.43 2.74 6.11
N PHE A 100 1.60 1.46 6.47
CA PHE A 100 0.51 0.50 6.48
C PHE A 100 -0.76 0.98 7.20
N PRO A 101 -0.69 1.59 8.42
CA PRO A 101 -1.89 2.02 9.11
C PRO A 101 -2.62 3.15 8.36
N LEU A 102 -1.87 4.06 7.74
CA LEU A 102 -2.43 5.16 6.94
C LEU A 102 -3.03 4.65 5.63
N ILE A 103 -2.42 3.64 5.01
CA ILE A 103 -2.95 2.96 3.82
C ILE A 103 -4.31 2.31 4.15
N VAL A 104 -4.38 1.55 5.25
CA VAL A 104 -5.62 0.90 5.71
C VAL A 104 -6.72 1.94 5.97
N ASP A 105 -6.40 2.99 6.71
CA ASP A 105 -7.35 4.08 7.00
C ASP A 105 -7.83 4.79 5.73
N THR A 106 -6.92 5.09 4.81
CA THR A 106 -7.24 5.76 3.54
C THR A 106 -8.20 4.93 2.69
N ILE A 107 -7.93 3.62 2.52
CA ILE A 107 -8.80 2.73 1.73
C ILE A 107 -10.18 2.62 2.39
N ARG A 108 -10.24 2.44 3.71
CA ARG A 108 -11.51 2.38 4.45
C ARG A 108 -12.33 3.67 4.33
N LYS A 109 -11.69 4.85 4.31
CA LYS A 109 -12.37 6.13 4.07
C LYS A 109 -12.97 6.22 2.67
N VAL A 110 -12.26 5.71 1.65
CA VAL A 110 -12.79 5.62 0.28
C VAL A 110 -14.00 4.67 0.24
N ASP A 111 -13.92 3.51 0.90
CA ASP A 111 -15.03 2.54 0.99
C ASP A 111 -16.29 3.16 1.62
N LEU A 112 -16.09 3.98 2.65
CA LEU A 112 -17.15 4.69 3.37
C LEU A 112 -17.69 5.92 2.60
N GLY A 113 -17.04 6.33 1.51
CA GLY A 113 -17.40 7.54 0.76
C GLY A 113 -17.17 8.84 1.53
N VAL A 114 -16.22 8.84 2.47
CA VAL A 114 -15.83 10.00 3.29
C VAL A 114 -14.42 10.51 2.96
N TYR A 115 -13.93 10.11 1.79
CA TYR A 115 -12.67 10.54 1.22
C TYR A 115 -12.88 11.76 0.31
#